data_AF-A0A182SGE4-F1
#
_entry.id   AF-A0A182SGE4-F1
#
_cell.length_a   1.000
_cell.length_b   1.000
_cell.length_c   1.000
_cell.angle_alpha   90.00
_cell.angle_beta   90.00
_cell.angle_gamma   90.00
#
_symmetry.space_group_name_H-M   'P 1'
#
loop_
_entity.id
_entity.type
_entity.pdbx_description
1 polymer ?
#
loop_
_entity_poly.entity_id
_entity_poly.type
_entity_poly.pdbx_seq_one_letter_code
_entity_poly.pdbx_strand_id
1 'polypeptide(L)'
;MFPRDTTISQRGCRFHYESNLTHYKIYTKGICLQECRIQLADKLCGCIPHFYPNPDGPRAKKVCHYKQLMKCFPRYQKLFLEFKQDNNDKKGIPCYCEQNCVDSKVIIEHRQILKQTQKLIGSIGGLIVVKRYPLVRFSRQLLFTFTDLLGK
;
A
#
# COMPACT_ATOMS: atom_id res chain seq x y z
N MET A 1 -5.95 10.61 26.00
CA MET A 1 -6.85 10.81 24.83
C MET A 1 -6.77 9.58 23.92
N PHE A 2 -7.89 9.08 23.38
CA PHE A 2 -7.82 7.93 22.47
C PHE A 2 -7.28 8.37 21.10
N PRO A 3 -6.45 7.56 20.42
CA PRO A 3 -5.87 7.93 19.11
C PRO A 3 -6.91 8.23 18.00
N ARG A 4 -8.16 7.82 18.20
CA ARG A 4 -9.27 8.02 17.26
C ARG A 4 -9.80 9.46 17.29
N ASP A 5 -9.61 10.17 18.41
CA ASP A 5 -10.18 11.51 18.63
C ASP A 5 -9.27 12.64 18.11
N THR A 6 -8.03 12.32 17.74
CA THR A 6 -7.04 13.26 17.18
C THR A 6 -7.13 13.31 15.65
N THR A 7 -6.72 14.41 15.02
CA THR A 7 -6.67 14.48 13.55
C THR A 7 -5.55 13.61 12.97
N ILE A 8 -5.66 13.24 11.69
CA ILE A 8 -4.63 12.47 10.96
C ILE A 8 -3.25 13.14 11.06
N SER A 9 -3.20 14.48 10.93
CA SER A 9 -1.97 15.25 11.01
C SER A 9 -1.33 15.18 12.40
N GLN A 10 -2.12 15.27 13.47
CA GLN A 10 -1.62 15.19 14.85
C GLN A 10 -1.04 13.81 15.18
N ARG A 11 -1.71 12.73 14.75
CA ARG A 11 -1.23 11.35 15.03
C ARG A 11 -0.21 10.83 14.01
N GLY A 12 -0.12 11.42 12.83
CA GLY A 12 0.81 11.01 11.77
C GLY A 12 0.52 9.63 11.18
N CYS A 13 -0.71 9.14 11.32
CA CYS A 13 -1.17 7.86 10.80
C CYS A 13 -2.66 7.92 10.45
N ARG A 14 -3.12 6.97 9.64
CA ARG A 14 -4.51 6.88 9.19
C ARG A 14 -5.13 5.51 9.50
N PHE A 15 -6.39 5.49 9.90
CA PHE A 15 -7.16 4.27 10.10
C PHE A 15 -7.81 3.78 8.80
N HIS A 16 -8.17 2.50 8.73
CA HIS A 16 -8.71 1.89 7.50
C HIS A 16 -9.98 2.54 6.96
N TYR A 17 -10.83 3.08 7.84
CA TYR A 17 -12.09 3.73 7.46
C TYR A 17 -11.92 5.19 7.02
N GLU A 18 -10.72 5.77 7.17
CA GLU A 18 -10.44 7.18 6.86
C GLU A 18 -9.89 7.33 5.43
N SER A 19 -10.38 6.53 4.48
CA SER A 19 -9.89 6.58 3.10
C SER A 19 -10.24 7.89 2.41
N ASN A 20 -9.22 8.50 1.80
CA ASN A 20 -9.37 9.61 0.86
C ASN A 20 -9.04 9.19 -0.59
N LEU A 21 -8.94 7.89 -0.85
CA LEU A 21 -8.54 7.34 -2.14
C LEU A 21 -9.73 7.31 -3.12
N THR A 22 -9.46 7.39 -4.43
CA THR A 22 -10.54 7.42 -5.42
C THR A 22 -10.93 6.03 -5.91
N HIS A 23 -9.98 5.08 -6.03
CA HIS A 23 -10.27 3.71 -6.49
C HIS A 23 -10.58 2.74 -5.33
N TYR A 24 -10.27 3.13 -4.08
CA TYR A 24 -10.41 2.26 -2.92
C TYR A 24 -11.18 2.92 -1.78
N LYS A 25 -12.16 2.20 -1.23
CA LYS A 25 -12.96 2.66 -0.08
C LYS A 25 -12.24 2.53 1.27
N ILE A 26 -11.21 1.68 1.34
CA ILE A 26 -10.42 1.45 2.56
C ILE A 26 -9.01 2.00 2.39
N TYR A 27 -8.44 2.48 3.49
CA TYR A 27 -7.06 2.94 3.52
C TYR A 27 -6.13 1.88 4.09
N THR A 28 -5.05 1.61 3.36
CA THR A 28 -3.79 1.17 3.96
C THR A 28 -2.67 1.90 3.24
N LYS A 29 -1.48 2.01 3.85
CA LYS A 29 -0.31 2.56 3.16
C LYS A 29 -0.03 1.83 1.83
N GLY A 30 -0.19 0.50 1.80
CA GLY A 30 -0.02 -0.29 0.57
C GLY A 30 -1.02 0.08 -0.51
N ILE A 31 -2.30 0.24 -0.15
CA ILE A 31 -3.37 0.66 -1.07
C ILE A 31 -3.16 2.11 -1.53
N CYS A 32 -2.72 3.00 -0.66
CA CYS A 32 -2.37 4.39 -1.04
C CYS A 32 -1.24 4.41 -2.09
N LEU A 33 -0.20 3.59 -1.91
CA LEU A 33 0.86 3.46 -2.93
C LEU A 33 0.33 2.87 -4.23
N GLN A 34 -0.61 1.93 -4.15
CA GLN A 34 -1.27 1.36 -5.33
C GLN A 34 -2.11 2.41 -6.08
N GLU A 35 -2.89 3.21 -5.38
CA GLU A 35 -3.60 4.38 -5.92
C GLU A 35 -2.62 5.33 -6.62
N CYS A 36 -1.46 5.60 -6.01
CA CYS A 36 -0.46 6.46 -6.63
C CYS A 36 0.07 5.87 -7.94
N ARG A 37 0.30 4.54 -8.02
CA ARG A 37 0.66 3.87 -9.29
C ARG A 37 -0.43 4.02 -10.35
N ILE A 38 -1.70 3.92 -9.96
CA ILE A 38 -2.85 4.11 -10.87
C ILE A 38 -2.84 5.54 -11.41
N GLN A 39 -2.67 6.54 -10.55
CA GLN A 39 -2.61 7.95 -10.96
C GLN A 39 -1.40 8.25 -11.87
N LEU A 40 -0.23 7.66 -11.58
CA LEU A 40 0.95 7.77 -12.43
C LEU A 40 0.73 7.10 -13.79
N ALA A 41 0.13 5.92 -13.83
CA ALA A 41 -0.17 5.20 -15.07
C ALA A 41 -1.12 6.00 -15.95
N ASP A 42 -2.19 6.55 -15.36
CA ASP A 42 -3.14 7.40 -16.06
C ASP A 42 -2.48 8.68 -16.57
N LYS A 43 -1.64 9.33 -15.76
CA LYS A 43 -0.93 10.57 -16.15
C LYS A 43 0.12 10.35 -17.25
N LEU A 44 0.88 9.27 -17.19
CA LEU A 44 2.01 9.02 -18.10
C LEU A 44 1.60 8.27 -19.37
N CYS A 45 0.66 7.33 -19.25
CA CYS A 45 0.25 6.47 -20.35
C CYS A 45 -1.20 6.70 -20.81
N GLY A 46 -1.99 7.53 -20.12
CA GLY A 46 -3.37 7.85 -20.50
C GLY A 46 -4.38 6.71 -20.25
N CYS A 47 -3.99 5.71 -19.47
CA CYS A 47 -4.82 4.55 -19.15
C CYS A 47 -4.30 3.83 -17.90
N ILE A 48 -5.13 2.97 -17.31
CA ILE A 48 -4.78 2.14 -16.16
C ILE A 48 -4.77 0.64 -16.53
N PRO A 49 -3.85 -0.17 -15.98
CA PRO A 49 -3.87 -1.62 -16.17
C PRO A 49 -5.17 -2.27 -15.69
N HIS A 50 -5.63 -3.30 -16.41
CA HIS A 50 -6.92 -3.98 -16.16
C HIS A 50 -7.01 -4.68 -14.79
N PHE A 51 -5.90 -4.98 -14.15
CA PHE A 51 -5.87 -5.64 -12.84
C PHE A 51 -6.06 -4.67 -11.67
N TYR A 52 -6.09 -3.36 -11.91
CA TYR A 52 -6.46 -2.40 -10.87
C TYR A 52 -7.98 -2.24 -10.79
N PRO A 53 -8.54 -2.05 -9.58
CA PRO A 53 -9.93 -1.65 -9.42
C PRO A 53 -10.20 -0.35 -10.16
N ASN A 54 -11.35 -0.30 -10.84
CA ASN A 54 -11.82 0.87 -11.55
C ASN A 54 -13.27 1.14 -11.15
N PRO A 55 -13.53 2.11 -10.26
CA PRO A 55 -14.88 2.40 -9.82
C PRO A 55 -15.69 3.01 -10.97
N ASP A 56 -16.96 2.64 -11.06
CA ASP A 56 -17.88 3.19 -12.06
C ASP A 56 -18.15 4.69 -11.85
N GLY A 57 -18.66 5.32 -12.90
CA GLY A 57 -19.11 6.71 -12.88
C GLY A 57 -18.00 7.72 -13.24
N PRO A 58 -18.11 8.98 -12.77
CA PRO A 58 -17.23 10.07 -13.22
C PRO A 58 -15.75 9.88 -12.88
N ARG A 59 -15.43 8.97 -11.96
CA ARG A 59 -14.05 8.66 -11.53
C ARG A 59 -13.44 7.47 -12.28
N ALA A 60 -14.21 6.82 -13.16
CA ALA A 60 -13.74 5.72 -13.95
C ALA A 60 -12.62 6.17 -14.89
N LYS A 61 -11.52 5.42 -14.91
CA LYS A 61 -10.38 5.67 -15.80
C LYS A 61 -10.45 4.74 -17.01
N LYS A 62 -9.82 5.15 -18.10
CA LYS A 62 -9.69 4.32 -19.31
C LYS A 62 -8.80 3.11 -18.99
N VAL A 63 -9.30 1.91 -19.27
CA VAL A 63 -8.49 0.68 -19.14
C VAL A 63 -7.55 0.54 -20.33
N CYS A 64 -6.28 0.21 -20.07
CA CYS A 64 -5.28 0.03 -21.10
C CYS A 64 -5.55 -1.19 -21.97
N HIS A 65 -5.42 -1.01 -23.30
CA HIS A 65 -5.30 -2.15 -24.21
C HIS A 65 -3.90 -2.78 -24.11
N TYR A 66 -3.77 -4.08 -24.38
CA TYR A 66 -2.51 -4.83 -24.29
C TYR A 66 -1.34 -4.17 -25.05
N LYS A 67 -1.58 -3.70 -26.29
CA LYS A 67 -0.56 -3.00 -27.09
C LYS A 67 -0.02 -1.73 -26.42
N GLN A 68 -0.85 -1.01 -25.67
CA GLN A 68 -0.46 0.21 -24.96
C GLN A 68 0.35 -0.13 -23.71
N LEU A 69 -0.08 -1.16 -22.98
CA LEU A 69 0.67 -1.72 -21.84
C LEU A 69 2.11 -2.08 -22.25
N MET A 70 2.29 -2.83 -23.33
CA MET A 70 3.63 -3.23 -23.78
C MET A 70 4.51 -2.07 -24.27
N LYS A 71 3.92 -1.02 -24.84
CA LYS A 71 4.70 0.09 -25.41
C LYS A 71 5.09 1.14 -24.37
N CYS A 72 4.21 1.43 -23.42
CA CYS A 72 4.40 2.53 -22.47
C CYS A 72 5.06 2.07 -21.15
N PHE A 73 4.55 1.01 -20.53
CA PHE A 73 4.93 0.67 -19.15
C PHE A 73 6.39 0.23 -18.97
N PRO A 74 7.02 -0.53 -19.90
CA PRO A 74 8.43 -0.90 -19.76
C PRO A 74 9.38 0.30 -19.65
N ARG A 75 9.04 1.44 -20.29
CA ARG A 75 9.84 2.67 -20.22
C ARG A 75 9.87 3.30 -18.81
N TYR A 76 8.84 3.02 -18.00
CA TYR A 76 8.67 3.55 -16.65
C TYR A 76 8.73 2.45 -15.59
N GLN A 77 9.31 1.29 -15.90
CA GLN A 77 9.31 0.13 -15.01
C GLN A 77 9.89 0.45 -13.63
N LYS A 78 11.03 1.15 -13.56
CA LYS A 78 11.66 1.55 -12.29
C LYS A 78 10.78 2.50 -11.48
N LEU A 79 10.08 3.42 -12.14
CA LEU A 79 9.16 4.34 -11.49
C LEU A 79 7.97 3.59 -10.87
N PHE A 80 7.37 2.65 -11.59
CA PHE A 80 6.21 1.90 -11.08
C PHE A 80 6.58 0.87 -10.00
N LEU A 81 7.73 0.20 -10.13
CA LEU A 81 8.14 -0.84 -9.19
C LEU A 81 8.78 -0.26 -7.93
N GLU A 82 9.74 0.65 -8.10
CA GLU A 82 10.60 1.11 -7.01
C GLU A 82 10.26 2.50 -6.52
N PHE A 83 9.39 3.23 -7.23
CA PHE A 83 9.26 4.67 -7.02
C PHE A 83 10.66 5.32 -7.05
N LYS A 84 11.38 5.14 -8.16
CA LYS A 84 12.61 5.89 -8.47
C LYS A 84 12.55 6.46 -9.87
N GLN A 85 13.10 7.66 -10.05
CA GLN A 85 13.25 8.29 -11.36
C GLN A 85 14.72 8.22 -11.79
N ASP A 86 14.96 7.91 -13.07
CA ASP A 86 16.30 7.58 -13.61
C ASP A 86 17.24 8.79 -13.78
N ASN A 87 16.76 10.02 -13.63
CA ASN A 87 17.55 11.23 -13.82
C ASN A 87 17.80 11.95 -12.49
N ASN A 88 18.93 12.65 -12.40
CA ASN A 88 19.46 13.47 -11.30
C ASN A 88 18.50 14.54 -10.70
N ASP A 89 17.21 14.48 -10.98
CA ASP A 89 16.18 15.26 -10.33
C ASP A 89 15.95 14.72 -8.91
N LYS A 90 16.52 15.43 -7.93
CA LYS A 90 16.25 15.30 -6.50
C LYS A 90 14.80 15.61 -6.11
N LYS A 91 13.88 15.71 -7.06
CA LYS A 91 12.44 15.80 -6.80
C LYS A 91 11.95 14.38 -6.54
N GLY A 92 11.95 14.00 -5.26
CA GLY A 92 11.32 12.79 -4.78
C GLY A 92 9.88 12.67 -5.31
N ILE A 93 9.40 11.44 -5.41
CA ILE A 93 8.13 11.15 -6.06
C ILE A 93 6.96 11.81 -5.33
N PRO A 94 5.97 12.35 -6.06
CA PRO A 94 4.86 13.11 -5.49
C PRO A 94 3.82 12.26 -4.73
N CYS A 95 4.18 11.04 -4.28
CA CYS A 95 3.26 10.18 -3.53
C CYS A 95 3.47 10.39 -2.04
N TYR A 96 2.52 11.03 -1.36
CA TYR A 96 2.49 11.09 0.10
C TYR A 96 1.45 10.10 0.64
N CYS A 97 1.90 9.13 1.43
CA CYS A 97 1.05 8.13 2.09
C CYS A 97 1.44 8.01 3.56
N GLU A 98 0.50 8.35 4.44
CA GLU A 98 0.62 8.15 5.88
C GLU A 98 0.77 6.67 6.26
N GLN A 99 1.31 6.42 7.45
CA GLN A 99 1.40 5.06 7.99
C GLN A 99 0.03 4.58 8.47
N ASN A 100 -0.17 3.26 8.52
CA ASN A 100 -1.35 2.67 9.15
C ASN A 100 -1.32 2.93 10.66
N CYS A 101 -2.43 3.36 11.26
CA CYS A 101 -2.49 3.48 12.73
C CYS A 101 -2.54 2.12 13.45
N VAL A 102 -3.10 1.11 12.78
CA VAL A 102 -3.14 -0.27 13.26
C VAL A 102 -2.55 -1.14 12.16
N ASP A 103 -1.54 -1.93 12.51
CA ASP A 103 -0.86 -2.81 11.56
C ASP A 103 -0.38 -4.08 12.25
N SER A 104 -0.22 -5.14 11.47
CA SER A 104 0.21 -6.46 11.91
C SER A 104 1.36 -6.93 11.03
N LYS A 105 2.51 -7.17 11.65
CA LYS A 105 3.70 -7.66 10.93
C LYS A 105 3.84 -9.17 11.09
N VAL A 106 3.80 -9.89 9.97
CA VAL A 106 4.12 -11.33 9.91
C VAL A 106 5.54 -11.49 9.37
N ILE A 107 6.36 -12.29 10.05
CA ILE A 107 7.75 -12.55 9.67
C ILE A 107 7.90 -14.02 9.33
N ILE A 108 8.51 -14.32 8.19
CA ILE A 108 8.83 -15.70 7.79
C ILE A 108 10.10 -16.10 8.53
N GLU A 109 9.98 -16.95 9.56
CA GLU A 109 11.14 -17.43 10.32
C GLU A 109 11.94 -18.49 9.55
N HIS A 110 11.25 -19.45 8.91
CA HIS A 110 11.89 -20.55 8.22
C HIS A 110 11.20 -20.85 6.88
N ARG A 111 12.00 -21.06 5.85
CA ARG A 111 11.56 -21.55 4.55
C ARG A 111 12.19 -22.91 4.30
N GLN A 112 11.38 -23.95 4.19
CA GLN A 112 11.83 -25.30 3.88
C GLN A 112 11.28 -25.72 2.52
N ILE A 113 12.16 -26.28 1.68
CA ILE A 113 11.75 -26.90 0.42
C ILE A 113 11.32 -28.33 0.77
N LEU A 114 10.01 -28.55 0.72
CA LEU A 114 9.45 -29.87 0.92
C LEU A 114 9.73 -30.72 -0.33
N LYS A 115 10.76 -31.57 -0.28
CA LYS A 115 11.05 -32.54 -1.34
C LYS A 115 10.02 -33.68 -1.25
N GLN A 116 9.55 -34.19 -2.40
CA GLN A 116 8.62 -35.32 -2.53
C GLN A 116 7.20 -35.14 -1.93
N THR A 117 6.77 -33.93 -1.57
CA THR A 117 5.39 -33.67 -1.13
C THR A 117 4.34 -33.67 -2.24
N GLN A 118 4.73 -33.83 -3.50
CA GLN A 118 3.82 -34.05 -4.62
C GLN A 118 2.83 -35.21 -4.34
N LYS A 119 3.26 -36.26 -3.64
CA LYS A 119 2.39 -37.39 -3.24
C LYS A 119 1.37 -37.05 -2.14
N LEU A 120 1.63 -36.04 -1.32
CA LEU A 120 0.75 -35.63 -0.20
C LEU A 120 -0.20 -34.49 -0.57
N ILE A 121 0.26 -33.55 -1.40
CA ILE A 121 -0.46 -32.30 -1.70
C ILE A 121 -1.11 -32.35 -3.10
N GLY A 122 -0.74 -33.32 -3.94
CA GLY A 122 -1.26 -33.47 -5.31
C GLY A 122 -0.89 -32.31 -6.26
N SER A 123 -0.04 -31.37 -5.84
CA SER A 123 0.31 -30.15 -6.55
C SER A 123 1.67 -29.58 -6.11
N ILE A 124 2.24 -28.66 -6.91
CA ILE A 124 3.36 -27.80 -6.52
C ILE A 124 2.83 -26.72 -5.55
N GLY A 125 2.52 -27.16 -4.33
CA GLY A 125 1.99 -26.30 -3.26
C GLY A 125 3.01 -26.01 -2.17
N GLY A 126 2.86 -24.86 -1.50
CA GLY A 126 3.57 -24.53 -0.26
C GLY A 126 2.63 -24.68 0.93
N LEU A 127 3.16 -25.13 2.08
CA LEU A 127 2.45 -25.13 3.36
C LEU A 127 2.89 -23.90 4.17
N ILE A 128 1.94 -23.13 4.67
CA ILE A 128 2.19 -22.02 5.61
C ILE A 128 1.72 -22.47 6.99
N VAL A 129 2.63 -22.47 7.96
CA VAL A 129 2.32 -22.84 9.35
C VAL A 129 2.76 -21.72 10.27
N VAL A 130 1.86 -21.31 11.16
CA VAL A 130 2.18 -20.38 12.24
C VAL A 130 2.90 -21.16 13.33
N LYS A 131 4.22 -20.99 13.43
CA LYS A 131 5.02 -21.63 14.49
C LYS A 131 4.79 -20.99 15.86
N ARG A 132 4.56 -19.68 15.89
CA ARG A 132 4.43 -18.88 17.11
C ARG A 132 3.34 -17.83 16.93
N TYR A 133 2.45 -17.73 17.91
CA TYR A 133 1.45 -16.67 17.97
C TYR A 133 2.14 -15.32 18.29
N PRO A 134 1.58 -14.19 17.83
CA PRO A 134 2.13 -12.88 18.12
C PRO A 134 1.99 -12.57 19.62
N LEU A 135 3.11 -12.52 20.34
CA LEU A 135 3.15 -12.23 21.78
C LEU A 135 3.43 -10.76 22.11
N VAL A 136 3.82 -9.96 21.10
CA VAL A 136 4.26 -8.58 21.30
C VAL A 136 3.34 -7.62 20.55
N ARG A 137 2.90 -6.56 21.26
CA ARG A 137 2.15 -5.45 20.70
C ARG A 137 2.89 -4.14 20.97
N PHE A 138 3.28 -3.45 19.91
CA PHE A 138 3.81 -2.09 20.02
C PHE A 138 2.67 -1.09 20.01
N SER A 139 2.74 -0.07 20.86
CA SER A 139 1.75 1.01 20.92
C SER A 139 2.47 2.35 21.08
N ARG A 140 2.06 3.33 20.28
CA ARG A 140 2.50 4.72 20.40
C ARG A 140 1.39 5.51 21.08
N GLN A 141 1.73 6.22 22.16
CA GLN A 141 0.82 7.11 22.86
C GLN A 141 1.26 8.57 22.64
N LEU A 142 0.31 9.45 22.36
CA LEU A 142 0.53 10.89 22.34
C LEU A 142 0.35 11.40 23.78
N LEU A 143 1.44 11.84 24.41
CA LEU A 143 1.44 12.29 25.81
C LEU A 143 1.00 13.75 25.95
N PHE A 144 1.25 14.58 24.94
CA PHE A 144 0.89 16.00 24.92
C PHE A 144 0.29 16.35 23.56
N THR A 145 -0.82 17.08 23.59
CA THR A 145 -1.49 17.64 22.42
C THR A 145 -1.52 19.15 22.51
N PHE A 146 -1.82 19.84 21.40
CA PHE A 146 -1.85 21.31 21.39
C PHE A 146 -2.83 21.89 22.42
N THR A 147 -3.94 21.19 22.70
CA THR A 147 -4.89 21.57 23.75
C THR A 147 -4.29 21.51 25.15
N ASP A 148 -3.33 20.61 25.40
CA ASP A 148 -2.62 20.54 26.69
C ASP A 148 -1.60 21.68 26.83
N LEU A 149 -1.07 22.17 25.70
CA LEU A 149 -0.15 23.33 25.65
C LEU A 149 -0.88 24.67 25.80
N LEU A 150 -2.17 24.72 25.45
CA LEU A 150 -3.05 25.87 25.69
C LEU A 150 -3.59 25.91 27.14
N GLY A 151 -3.06 25.06 28.04
CA GLY A 151 -3.38 25.02 29.45
C GLY A 151 -2.77 26.16 30.28
N LYS A 152 -2.97 27.41 29.85
CA LYS A 152 -3.35 28.58 30.64
C LYS A 152 -3.77 29.72 29.70
#